data_AF-A0A1G7GLC7-F1
#
_entry.id   AF-A0A1G7GLC7-F1
#
_cell.length_a   1.000
_cell.length_b   1.000
_cell.length_c   1.000
_cell.angle_alpha   90.00
_cell.angle_beta   90.00
_cell.angle_gamma   90.00
#
_symmetry.space_group_name_H-M   'P 1'
#
loop_
_entity.id
_entity.type
_entity.pdbx_description
1 polymer ?
#
loop_
_entity_poly.entity_id
_entity_poly.type
_entity_poly.pdbx_seq_one_letter_code
_entity_poly.pdbx_strand_id
1 'polypeptide(L)'
;MALPGAEVDDAYRELLAQAFAEREGGIAVGSHDPAMIAAADRLHEEHGAPFEIRMLMGVREPAQERLAAEHEVWQYVPYGGTWLSYFYRRVAERRQNLTFALRAIVN
;
A
#
# COMPACT_ATOMS: atom_id res chain seq x y z
N MET A 1 18.96 -11.62 -1.95
CA MET A 1 17.93 -12.66 -2.17
C MET A 1 16.59 -11.98 -1.94
N ALA A 2 15.69 -11.96 -2.92
CA ALA A 2 14.35 -11.40 -2.72
C ALA A 2 13.57 -12.35 -1.79
N LEU A 3 12.91 -11.81 -0.77
CA LEU A 3 12.07 -12.59 0.14
C LEU A 3 10.85 -13.13 -0.63
N PRO A 4 10.38 -14.36 -0.35
CA PRO A 4 9.07 -14.85 -0.78
C PRO A 4 7.95 -13.87 -0.37
N GLY A 5 6.88 -13.80 -1.15
CA GLY A 5 5.80 -12.83 -0.92
C GLY A 5 5.20 -12.89 0.50
N ALA A 6 5.02 -14.08 1.06
CA ALA A 6 4.51 -14.25 2.42
C ALA A 6 5.44 -13.68 3.50
N GLU A 7 6.76 -13.84 3.35
CA GLU A 7 7.74 -13.27 4.29
C GLU A 7 7.73 -11.73 4.22
N VAL A 8 7.48 -11.15 3.04
CA VAL A 8 7.32 -9.70 2.89
C VAL A 8 6.03 -9.21 3.56
N ASP A 9 4.93 -9.96 3.40
CA ASP A 9 3.65 -9.62 4.02
C ASP A 9 3.74 -9.67 5.55
N ASP A 10 4.41 -10.69 6.10
CA ASP A 10 4.62 -10.83 7.54
C ASP A 10 5.52 -9.71 8.09
N ALA A 11 6.65 -9.44 7.43
CA ALA A 11 7.51 -8.32 7.80
C ALA A 11 6.79 -6.97 7.72
N TYR A 12 5.91 -6.78 6.72
CA TYR A 12 5.10 -5.56 6.62
C TYR A 12 4.17 -5.43 7.82
N ARG A 13 3.47 -6.50 8.22
CA ARG A 13 2.56 -6.48 9.39
C ARG A 13 3.31 -6.18 10.68
N GLU A 14 4.47 -6.79 10.89
CA GLU A 14 5.31 -6.55 12.07
C GLU A 14 5.74 -5.08 12.16
N LEU A 15 6.24 -4.53 11.06
CA LEU A 15 6.66 -3.13 11.01
C LEU A 15 5.50 -2.15 11.11
N LEU A 16 4.33 -2.52 10.58
CA LEU A 16 3.11 -1.73 10.72
C LEU A 16 2.65 -1.69 12.17
N ALA A 17 2.59 -2.83 12.85
CA ALA A 17 2.23 -2.91 14.27
C ALA A 17 3.20 -2.09 15.14
N GLN A 18 4.51 -2.22 14.88
CA GLN A 18 5.51 -1.41 15.56
C GLN A 18 5.28 0.09 15.33
N ALA A 19 4.96 0.50 14.11
CA ALA A 19 4.72 1.91 13.79
C ALA A 19 3.52 2.48 14.56
N PHE A 20 2.42 1.75 14.66
CA PHE A 20 1.23 2.17 15.42
C PHE A 20 1.48 2.19 16.93
N ALA A 21 2.30 1.28 17.46
CA ALA A 21 2.59 1.21 18.89
C ALA A 21 3.58 2.29 19.35
N GLU A 22 4.55 2.66 18.52
CA GLU A 22 5.73 3.44 18.95
C GLU A 22 5.82 4.85 18.38
N ARG A 23 5.18 5.15 17.24
CA ARG A 23 5.33 6.48 16.62
C ARG A 23 4.29 7.47 17.13
N GLU A 24 4.75 8.69 17.35
CA GLU A 24 3.88 9.84 17.55
C GLU A 24 3.41 10.39 16.20
N GLY A 25 2.11 10.74 16.11
CA GLY A 25 1.50 11.31 14.91
C GLY A 25 0.80 10.27 14.03
N GLY A 26 0.50 10.66 12.79
CA GLY A 26 -0.25 9.83 11.85
C GLY A 26 0.62 8.83 11.08
N ILE A 27 0.05 7.66 10.78
CA ILE A 27 0.71 6.61 9.99
C ILE A 27 0.24 6.65 8.54
N ALA A 28 1.19 6.62 7.59
CA ALA A 28 0.88 6.52 6.17
C ALA A 28 0.97 5.07 5.69
N VAL A 29 -0.18 4.45 5.46
CA VAL A 29 -0.29 3.04 5.05
C VAL A 29 -0.24 2.94 3.52
N GLY A 30 0.97 2.75 2.99
CA GLY A 30 1.19 2.60 1.56
C GLY A 30 0.95 1.17 1.07
N SER A 31 -0.29 0.81 0.74
CA SER A 31 -0.61 -0.53 0.22
C SER A 31 -1.88 -0.55 -0.65
N HIS A 32 -1.94 -1.51 -1.58
CA HIS A 32 -3.16 -1.86 -2.32
C HIS A 32 -3.78 -3.17 -1.81
N ASP A 33 -3.13 -3.85 -0.87
CA ASP A 33 -3.60 -5.13 -0.34
C ASP A 33 -4.69 -4.89 0.72
N PRO A 34 -5.93 -5.38 0.53
CA PRO A 34 -6.98 -5.28 1.52
C PRO A 34 -6.60 -5.84 2.90
N ALA A 35 -5.74 -6.86 2.96
CA ALA A 35 -5.33 -7.47 4.22
C ALA A 35 -4.46 -6.52 5.05
N MET A 36 -3.64 -5.69 4.40
CA MET A 36 -2.80 -4.68 5.08
C MET A 36 -3.63 -3.47 5.52
N ILE A 37 -4.61 -3.07 4.71
CA ILE A 37 -5.54 -2.00 5.06
C ILE A 37 -6.38 -2.42 6.28
N ALA A 38 -6.97 -3.61 6.26
CA ALA A 38 -7.72 -4.13 7.41
C ALA A 38 -6.85 -4.34 8.66
N ALA A 39 -5.53 -4.57 8.49
CA ALA A 39 -4.61 -4.60 9.62
C ALA A 39 -4.40 -3.21 10.22
N ALA A 40 -4.32 -2.17 9.40
CA ALA A 40 -4.25 -0.79 9.86
C ALA A 40 -5.51 -0.39 10.63
N ASP A 41 -6.71 -0.79 10.18
CA ASP A 41 -7.96 -0.54 10.92
C ASP A 41 -7.91 -1.12 12.34
N ARG A 42 -7.51 -2.39 12.48
CA ARG A 42 -7.39 -3.03 13.79
C ARG A 42 -6.36 -2.35 14.68
N LEU A 43 -5.22 -1.96 14.12
CA LEU A 43 -4.17 -1.27 14.86
C LEU A 43 -4.60 0.15 15.26
N HIS A 44 -5.40 0.82 14.43
CA HIS A 44 -6.03 2.09 14.79
C HIS A 44 -6.99 1.92 15.98
N GLU A 45 -7.84 0.90 15.96
CA GLU A 45 -8.73 0.58 17.09
C GLU A 45 -7.96 0.26 18.38
N GLU A 46 -6.82 -0.43 18.28
CA GLU A 46 -5.99 -0.83 19.42
C GLU A 46 -5.19 0.34 20.01
N HIS A 47 -4.54 1.14 19.17
CA HIS A 47 -3.57 2.15 19.60
C HIS A 47 -4.10 3.59 19.53
N GLY A 48 -5.21 3.84 18.83
CA GLY A 48 -5.78 5.17 18.63
C GLY A 48 -4.99 6.10 17.71
N ALA A 49 -3.87 5.64 17.14
CA ALA A 49 -3.05 6.44 16.24
C ALA A 49 -3.79 6.67 14.91
N PRO A 50 -3.94 7.92 14.43
CA PRO A 50 -4.61 8.20 13.17
C PRO A 50 -3.78 7.66 12.00
N PHE A 51 -4.43 7.31 10.90
CA PHE A 51 -3.74 6.86 9.70
C PHE A 51 -4.44 7.30 8.42
N GLU A 52 -3.68 7.30 7.34
CA GLU A 52 -4.14 7.54 5.98
C GLU A 52 -3.70 6.41 5.05
N ILE A 53 -4.46 6.17 4.00
CA ILE A 53 -4.16 5.14 3.00
C ILE A 53 -3.50 5.81 1.79
N ARG A 54 -2.35 5.28 1.36
CA ARG A 54 -1.64 5.77 0.18
C ARG A 54 -1.58 4.72 -0.92
N MET A 55 -2.17 5.03 -2.07
CA MET A 55 -2.25 4.15 -3.23
C MET A 55 -1.61 4.80 -4.45
N LEU A 56 -1.25 4.01 -5.47
CA LEU A 56 -0.74 4.54 -6.74
C LEU A 56 -1.94 4.98 -7.58
N MET A 57 -1.82 6.11 -8.27
CA MET A 57 -2.82 6.51 -9.27
C MET A 57 -2.98 5.40 -10.33
N GLY A 58 -4.24 5.10 -10.70
CA GLY A 58 -4.56 4.14 -11.75
C GLY A 58 -4.52 2.66 -11.35
N VAL A 59 -4.37 2.33 -10.05
CA VAL A 59 -4.32 0.94 -9.57
C VAL A 59 -5.46 0.66 -8.59
N ARG A 60 -6.35 -0.29 -8.89
CA ARG A 60 -7.57 -0.57 -8.11
C ARG A 60 -8.45 0.66 -7.88
N GLU A 61 -8.64 1.52 -8.88
CA GLU A 61 -9.38 2.79 -8.74
C GLU A 61 -10.76 2.63 -8.06
N PRO A 62 -11.60 1.62 -8.37
CA PRO A 62 -12.86 1.43 -7.66
C PRO A 62 -12.69 1.13 -6.16
N ALA A 63 -11.59 0.49 -5.76
CA ALA A 63 -11.29 0.28 -4.35
C ALA A 63 -10.84 1.57 -3.67
N GLN A 64 -10.07 2.42 -4.37
CA GLN A 64 -9.68 3.74 -3.86
C GLN A 64 -10.90 4.61 -3.58
N GLU A 65 -11.86 4.64 -4.50
CA GLU A 65 -13.11 5.37 -4.34
C GLU A 65 -13.94 4.88 -3.15
N ARG A 66 -14.06 3.56 -2.98
CA ARG A 66 -14.76 2.98 -1.81
C ARG A 66 -14.06 3.32 -0.50
N LEU A 67 -12.74 3.17 -0.45
CA LEU A 67 -11.96 3.49 0.75
C LEU A 67 -12.04 4.97 1.12
N ALA A 68 -12.09 5.87 0.13
CA ALA A 68 -12.19 7.31 0.35
C ALA A 68 -13.53 7.75 0.99
N ALA A 69 -14.54 6.87 1.02
CA ALA A 69 -15.78 7.12 1.75
C ALA A 69 -15.61 6.98 3.28
N GLU A 70 -14.59 6.23 3.72
CA GLU A 70 -14.40 5.84 5.12
C GLU A 70 -13.04 6.32 5.69
N HIS A 71 -12.05 6.57 4.83
CA HIS A 71 -10.69 6.93 5.22
C HIS A 71 -10.14 8.13 4.43
N GLU A 72 -9.09 8.76 4.97
CA GLU A 72 -8.25 9.67 4.19
C GLU A 72 -7.40 8.85 3.19
N VAL A 73 -7.63 9.06 1.89
CA VAL A 73 -6.96 8.34 0.81
C VAL A 73 -6.17 9.29 -0.07
N TRP A 74 -4.89 9.00 -0.27
CA TRP A 74 -3.99 9.75 -1.15
C TRP A 74 -3.52 8.92 -2.32
N GLN A 75 -3.52 9.54 -3.51
CA GLN A 75 -2.90 8.99 -4.70
C GLN A 75 -1.47 9.51 -4.88
N TYR A 76 -0.54 8.58 -5.06
CA TYR A 76 0.78 8.90 -5.57
C TYR A 76 0.71 9.06 -7.09
N VAL A 77 0.82 10.31 -7.54
CA VAL A 77 0.69 10.71 -8.95
C VAL A 77 2.08 10.92 -9.56
N PRO A 78 2.55 10.03 -10.44
CA PRO A 78 3.75 10.30 -11.22
C PRO A 78 3.45 11.34 -12.31
N TYR A 79 4.40 12.25 -12.59
CA TYR A 79 4.23 13.31 -13.59
C TYR A 79 5.52 13.56 -14.41
N GLY A 80 5.39 14.27 -15.54
CA GLY A 80 6.50 14.64 -16.44
C GLY A 80 6.71 13.68 -17.63
N GLY A 81 7.41 14.13 -18.69
CA GLY A 81 7.47 13.41 -19.97
C GLY A 81 8.12 12.01 -19.96
N THR A 82 8.81 11.64 -18.87
CA THR A 82 9.50 10.36 -18.71
C THR A 82 8.88 9.46 -17.64
N TRP A 83 7.72 9.85 -17.09
CA TRP A 83 7.06 9.08 -16.03
C TRP A 83 6.80 7.63 -16.45
N LEU A 84 6.43 7.42 -17.71
CA LEU A 84 6.09 6.11 -18.26
C LEU A 84 7.31 5.20 -18.34
N SER A 85 8.49 5.71 -18.74
CA SER A 85 9.71 4.91 -18.78
C SER A 85 10.22 4.54 -17.38
N TYR A 86 10.04 5.43 -16.40
CA TYR A 86 10.30 5.13 -14.99
C TYR A 86 9.38 4.02 -14.45
N PHE A 87 8.08 4.11 -14.75
CA PHE A 87 7.10 3.11 -14.35
C PHE A 87 7.41 1.73 -14.96
N TYR A 88 7.62 1.67 -16.28
CA TYR A 88 7.97 0.42 -16.96
C TYR A 88 9.25 -0.21 -16.42
N ARG A 89 10.27 0.59 -16.10
CA ARG A 89 11.50 0.07 -15.47
C ARG A 89 11.19 -0.60 -14.13
N ARG A 90 10.38 0.04 -13.28
CA ARG A 90 9.99 -0.50 -11.97
C ARG A 90 9.16 -1.78 -12.06
N VAL A 91 8.33 -1.92 -13.09
CA VAL A 91 7.54 -3.12 -13.38
C VAL A 91 8.43 -4.23 -13.94
N ALA A 92 9.37 -3.91 -14.84
CA ALA A 92 10.24 -4.87 -15.51
C ALA A 92 11.36 -5.42 -14.59
N GLU A 93 11.91 -4.59 -13.69
CA GLU A 93 12.99 -4.98 -12.77
C GLU A 93 12.54 -6.00 -11.72
N ARG A 94 11.23 -6.13 -11.44
CA ARG A 94 10.69 -7.08 -10.46
C ARG A 94 9.76 -8.11 -11.12
N ARG A 95 10.35 -9.05 -11.87
CA ARG A 95 9.62 -10.21 -12.46
C ARG A 95 8.79 -11.01 -11.44
N GLN A 96 9.16 -11.04 -10.16
CA GLN A 96 8.38 -11.70 -9.09
C GLN A 96 7.17 -10.89 -8.60
N ASN A 97 7.13 -9.56 -8.81
CA ASN A 97 5.99 -8.71 -8.42
C ASN A 97 4.97 -8.53 -9.55
N LEU A 98 5.25 -9.02 -10.76
CA LEU A 98 4.33 -8.92 -11.89
C LEU A 98 2.98 -9.60 -11.56
N THR A 99 3.02 -10.71 -10.83
CA THR A 99 1.85 -11.41 -10.30
C THR A 99 1.05 -10.58 -9.29
N PHE A 100 1.72 -9.74 -8.49
CA PHE A 100 1.06 -8.83 -7.54
C PHE A 100 0.44 -7.63 -8.25
N ALA A 101 1.18 -7.02 -9.18
CA ALA A 101 0.66 -5.93 -10.03
C ALA A 101 -0.55 -6.38 -10.85
N LEU A 102 -0.51 -7.60 -11.41
CA LEU A 102 -1.66 -8.20 -12.12
C LEU A 102 -2.83 -8.50 -11.18
N ARG A 103 -2.60 -9.01 -9.95
CA ARG A 103 -3.67 -9.17 -8.96
C ARG A 103 -4.31 -7.86 -8.54
N ALA A 104 -3.52 -6.79 -8.44
CA ALA A 104 -4.00 -5.43 -8.14
C ALA A 104 -4.67 -4.74 -9.34
N ILE A 105 -4.66 -5.32 -10.54
CA ILE A 105 -5.44 -4.80 -11.68
C ILE A 105 -6.79 -5.53 -11.78
N VAL A 106 -6.87 -6.78 -11.30
CA VAL A 106 -8.03 -7.67 -11.55
C VAL A 106 -8.98 -7.80 -10.34
N ASN A 107 -8.61 -7.35 -9.13
CA ASN A 107 -9.48 -7.32 -7.94
C ASN A 107 -9.49 -5.96 -7.25
#